data_AF-A0A517LQL9-F1
#
_entry.id   AF-A0A517LQL9-F1
#
_cell.length_a   1.000
_cell.length_b   1.000
_cell.length_c   1.000
_cell.angle_alpha   90.00
_cell.angle_beta   90.00
_cell.angle_gamma   90.00
#
_symmetry.space_group_name_H-M   'P 1'
#
loop_
_entity.id
_entity.type
_entity.pdbx_description
1 polymer ?
#
loop_
_entity_poly.entity_id
_entity_poly.type
_entity_poly.pdbx_seq_one_letter_code
_entity_poly.pdbx_strand_id
1 'polypeptide(L)'
;MDLDEYVLPTALFSPSKAAAQRAQAQDWHTIDVWLSSKYQGRSVPTFERNDDTLKILLELVAANERGDEERDLMWGVWSEGLAEIVRGMGETNSTLTAHLTTSLPPTGLTALSSLSTLAIELNTPSCDAHSIVETVTNLTLTQQTLTQSLLRLTQLQRRLETHLQSLRSAYHELRSESFQPPRELARQTVDWNRNIKQLRSKIAEYNDRLNALGPSQSSPSPYNSPRKQSRSNTVSLTPVEEVVEKEKRVLELSEKVRELEEQVEAYKGLPKDKDDARKEVEKIRKENEMLRQKRDRLFEGLVGG
;
A
#
# COMPACT_ATOMS: atom_id res chain seq x y z
N MET A 1 -22.44 -52.26 -10.22
CA MET A 1 -21.86 -53.47 -10.83
C MET A 1 -21.07 -52.98 -12.04
N ASP A 2 -19.88 -52.42 -11.85
CA ASP A 2 -18.60 -53.13 -11.58
C ASP A 2 -18.26 -53.99 -12.81
N LEU A 3 -17.18 -53.80 -13.56
CA LEU A 3 -15.81 -53.48 -13.15
C LEU A 3 -14.94 -53.05 -14.35
N ASP A 4 -13.85 -52.36 -14.01
CA ASP A 4 -12.54 -52.38 -14.66
C ASP A 4 -12.34 -51.68 -16.01
N GLU A 5 -12.41 -50.35 -15.98
CA GLU A 5 -11.53 -49.53 -16.81
C GLU A 5 -10.17 -49.39 -16.08
N TYR A 6 -9.26 -50.27 -16.48
CA TYR A 6 -7.88 -50.43 -16.04
C TYR A 6 -7.16 -49.12 -15.67
N VAL A 7 -7.11 -48.83 -14.37
CA VAL A 7 -6.08 -47.97 -13.77
C VAL A 7 -4.75 -48.72 -13.90
N LEU A 8 -4.05 -48.50 -15.02
CA LEU A 8 -2.69 -48.99 -15.19
C LEU A 8 -1.78 -48.38 -14.10
N PRO A 9 -1.16 -49.20 -13.22
CA PRO A 9 -0.24 -48.75 -12.17
C PRO A 9 1.02 -48.05 -12.71
N THR A 10 1.26 -48.10 -14.02
CA THR A 10 2.44 -47.58 -14.69
C THR A 10 2.45 -46.04 -14.80
N ALA A 11 1.29 -45.39 -14.70
CA ALA A 11 1.21 -43.92 -14.71
C ALA A 11 1.51 -43.29 -13.34
N LEU A 12 1.50 -44.08 -12.26
CA LEU A 12 1.82 -43.62 -10.89
C LEU A 12 3.31 -43.67 -10.56
N PHE A 13 4.11 -44.36 -11.38
CA PHE A 13 5.56 -44.48 -11.18
C PHE A 13 6.31 -44.18 -12.48
N SER A 14 6.27 -42.92 -12.93
CA SER A 14 7.37 -42.44 -13.77
C SER A 14 8.60 -42.31 -12.86
N PRO A 15 9.71 -43.04 -13.11
CA PRO A 15 10.91 -42.97 -12.29
C PRO A 15 11.41 -41.53 -12.07
N SER A 16 11.15 -40.65 -13.03
CA SER A 16 11.45 -39.21 -12.95
C SER A 16 10.62 -38.49 -11.88
N LYS A 17 9.30 -38.72 -11.81
CA LYS A 17 8.44 -38.10 -10.78
C LYS A 17 8.73 -38.65 -9.39
N ALA A 18 8.98 -39.95 -9.28
CA ALA A 18 9.33 -40.59 -8.02
C ALA A 18 10.74 -40.19 -7.52
N ALA A 19 11.66 -39.83 -8.43
CA ALA A 19 12.96 -39.26 -8.07
C ALA A 19 12.81 -37.81 -7.57
N ALA A 20 12.02 -36.98 -8.26
CA ALA A 20 11.75 -35.60 -7.85
C ALA A 20 11.09 -35.52 -6.46
N GLN A 21 10.11 -36.39 -6.18
CA GLN A 21 9.47 -36.45 -4.86
C GLN A 21 10.44 -36.89 -3.75
N ARG A 22 11.38 -37.79 -4.05
CA ARG A 22 12.41 -38.19 -3.08
C ARG A 22 13.41 -37.07 -2.80
N ALA A 23 13.85 -36.36 -3.84
CA ALA A 23 14.72 -35.19 -3.70
C ALA A 23 14.04 -34.11 -2.84
N GLN A 24 12.79 -33.81 -3.15
CA GLN A 24 12.01 -32.85 -2.37
C GLN A 24 11.82 -33.27 -0.91
N ALA A 25 11.57 -34.56 -0.66
CA ALA A 25 11.46 -35.08 0.71
C ALA A 25 12.79 -35.00 1.47
N GLN A 26 13.92 -35.19 0.78
CA GLN A 26 15.24 -35.01 1.35
C GLN A 26 15.52 -33.54 1.70
N ASP A 27 15.15 -32.61 0.81
CA ASP A 27 15.28 -31.17 1.06
C ASP A 27 14.46 -30.73 2.28
N TRP A 28 13.24 -31.22 2.40
CA TRP A 28 12.40 -31.00 3.59
C TRP A 28 13.01 -31.59 4.86
N HIS A 29 13.64 -32.76 4.78
CA HIS A 29 14.34 -33.36 5.91
C HIS A 29 15.52 -32.50 6.37
N THR A 30 16.31 -31.97 5.44
CA THR A 30 17.42 -31.05 5.73
C THR A 30 16.91 -29.80 6.47
N ILE A 31 15.82 -29.21 6.01
CA ILE A 31 15.18 -28.06 6.68
C ILE A 31 14.68 -28.44 8.07
N ASP A 32 14.02 -29.59 8.23
CA ASP A 32 13.49 -30.03 9.53
C ASP A 32 14.60 -30.25 10.57
N VAL A 33 15.73 -30.85 10.16
CA VAL A 33 16.92 -31.00 11.00
C VAL A 33 17.49 -29.63 11.37
N TRP A 34 17.65 -28.73 10.39
CA TRP A 34 18.15 -27.38 10.62
C TRP A 34 17.25 -26.56 11.55
N LEU A 35 15.93 -26.58 11.35
CA LEU A 35 14.96 -25.91 12.22
C LEU A 35 15.02 -26.51 13.63
N SER A 36 15.09 -27.84 13.77
CA SER A 36 15.20 -28.47 15.10
C SER A 36 16.44 -28.00 15.87
N SER A 37 17.57 -27.81 15.17
CA SER A 37 18.80 -27.26 15.73
C SER A 37 18.63 -25.80 16.16
N LYS A 38 18.04 -24.95 15.32
CA LYS A 38 17.86 -23.52 15.63
C LYS A 38 16.84 -23.28 16.76
N TYR A 39 15.82 -24.14 16.91
CA TYR A 39 14.80 -23.99 17.96
C TYR A 39 15.15 -24.66 19.29
N GLN A 40 16.25 -25.44 19.38
CA GLN A 40 16.82 -25.96 20.63
C GLN A 40 15.78 -26.57 21.60
N GLY A 41 14.90 -27.43 21.08
CA GLY A 41 13.85 -28.10 21.86
C GLY A 41 12.54 -27.32 22.02
N ARG A 42 12.42 -26.11 21.44
CA ARG A 42 11.13 -25.43 21.27
C ARG A 42 10.39 -25.99 20.05
N SER A 43 9.06 -26.00 20.11
CA SER A 43 8.24 -26.44 18.97
C SER A 43 8.42 -25.47 17.79
N VAL A 44 8.78 -26.01 16.63
CA VAL A 44 8.83 -25.25 15.37
C VAL A 44 7.41 -24.77 15.04
N PRO A 45 7.21 -23.47 14.75
CA PRO A 45 5.92 -22.95 14.33
C PRO A 45 5.40 -23.69 13.10
N THR A 46 4.10 -23.94 13.03
CA THR A 46 3.49 -24.56 11.85
C THR A 46 3.48 -23.57 10.69
N PHE A 47 3.96 -23.99 9.53
CA PHE A 47 3.94 -23.21 8.29
C PHE A 47 3.51 -24.08 7.11
N GLU A 48 3.11 -23.43 6.03
CA GLU A 48 2.70 -24.09 4.80
C GLU A 48 3.90 -24.73 4.09
N ARG A 49 3.81 -26.01 3.75
CA ARG A 49 4.84 -26.72 2.97
C ARG A 49 4.52 -26.62 1.48
N ASN A 50 4.94 -25.53 0.86
CA ASN A 50 4.83 -25.29 -0.58
C ASN A 50 6.22 -25.23 -1.23
N ASP A 51 6.33 -25.42 -2.54
CA ASP A 51 7.58 -25.36 -3.30
C ASP A 51 8.29 -24.01 -3.15
N ASP A 52 7.52 -22.91 -3.12
CA ASP A 52 8.04 -21.56 -2.89
C ASP A 52 8.68 -21.44 -1.49
N THR A 53 8.03 -22.01 -0.47
CA THR A 53 8.56 -22.01 0.91
C THR A 53 9.78 -22.89 1.05
N LEU A 54 9.83 -24.04 0.35
CA LEU A 54 10.99 -24.91 0.33
C LEU A 54 12.21 -24.18 -0.25
N LYS A 55 12.02 -23.50 -1.38
CA LYS A 55 13.08 -22.73 -2.03
C LYS A 55 13.64 -21.64 -1.12
N ILE A 56 12.76 -20.84 -0.51
CA ILE A 56 13.17 -19.75 0.41
C ILE A 56 13.89 -20.32 1.63
N LEU A 57 13.40 -21.41 2.21
CA LEU A 57 14.02 -22.04 3.37
C LEU A 57 15.38 -22.64 3.05
N LEU A 58 15.56 -23.27 1.89
CA LEU A 58 16.87 -23.75 1.42
C LEU A 58 17.85 -22.58 1.21
N GLU A 59 17.40 -21.49 0.58
CA GLU A 59 18.23 -20.29 0.42
C GLU A 59 18.64 -19.70 1.79
N LEU A 60 17.73 -19.70 2.77
CA LEU A 60 18.00 -19.23 4.12
C LEU A 60 18.96 -20.15 4.88
N VAL A 61 18.82 -21.46 4.74
CA VAL A 61 19.75 -22.46 5.30
C VAL A 61 21.15 -22.20 4.76
N ALA A 62 21.30 -22.12 3.43
CA ALA A 62 22.59 -21.89 2.78
C ALA A 62 23.20 -20.52 3.16
N ALA A 63 22.38 -19.48 3.31
CA ALA A 63 22.84 -18.17 3.77
C ALA A 63 23.32 -18.20 5.23
N ASN A 64 22.62 -18.92 6.10
CA ASN A 64 23.03 -19.10 7.49
C ASN A 64 24.30 -19.95 7.62
N GLU A 65 24.42 -21.04 6.87
CA GLU A 65 25.63 -21.87 6.85
C GLU A 65 26.84 -21.05 6.40
N ARG A 66 26.71 -20.27 5.32
CA ARG A 66 27.77 -19.35 4.90
C ARG A 66 28.14 -18.34 5.98
N GLY A 67 27.14 -17.75 6.64
CA GLY A 67 27.38 -16.80 7.73
C GLY A 67 28.01 -17.45 8.97
N ASP A 68 27.70 -18.73 9.22
CA ASP A 68 28.29 -19.52 10.30
C ASP A 68 29.76 -19.87 9.96
N GLU A 69 30.06 -20.29 8.73
CA GLU A 69 31.42 -20.52 8.22
C GLU A 69 32.29 -19.25 8.25
N GLU A 70 31.77 -18.11 7.79
CA GLU A 70 32.49 -16.83 7.82
C GLU A 70 32.84 -16.43 9.26
N ARG A 71 31.91 -16.65 10.20
CA ARG A 71 32.16 -16.37 11.62
C ARG A 71 33.23 -17.28 12.19
N ASP A 72 33.20 -18.57 11.86
CA ASP A 72 34.19 -19.54 12.34
C ASP A 72 35.59 -19.25 11.78
N LEU A 73 35.67 -18.85 10.49
CA LEU A 73 36.92 -18.41 9.87
C LEU A 73 37.47 -17.14 10.53
N MET A 74 36.62 -16.14 10.74
CA MET A 74 37.00 -14.93 11.45
C MET A 74 37.47 -15.24 12.86
N TRP A 75 36.74 -16.08 13.60
CA TRP A 75 37.16 -16.50 14.93
C TRP A 75 38.52 -17.21 14.92
N GLY A 76 38.77 -18.10 13.96
CA GLY A 76 40.05 -18.77 13.78
C GLY A 76 41.19 -17.78 13.53
N VAL A 77 41.00 -16.81 12.64
CA VAL A 77 41.99 -15.74 12.36
C VAL A 77 42.27 -14.92 13.62
N TRP A 78 41.24 -14.56 14.38
CA TRP A 78 41.40 -13.77 15.60
C TRP A 78 42.13 -14.56 16.70
N SER A 79 41.79 -15.85 16.86
CA SER A 79 42.46 -16.73 17.82
C SER A 79 43.93 -16.93 17.47
N GLU A 80 44.26 -17.16 16.20
CA GLU A 80 45.65 -17.33 15.76
C GLU A 80 46.44 -16.02 15.91
N GLY A 81 45.84 -14.88 15.52
CA GLY A 81 46.45 -13.57 15.70
C GLY A 81 46.71 -13.24 17.17
N LEU A 82 45.78 -13.58 18.06
CA LEU A 82 45.97 -13.42 19.50
C LEU A 82 47.08 -14.33 20.03
N ALA A 83 47.12 -15.59 19.60
CA ALA A 83 48.17 -16.53 19.99
C ALA A 83 49.56 -16.05 19.55
N GLU A 84 49.67 -15.48 18.34
CA GLU A 84 50.91 -14.92 17.82
C GLU A 84 51.37 -13.69 18.60
N ILE A 85 50.46 -12.77 18.94
CA ILE A 85 50.76 -11.60 19.77
C ILE A 85 51.25 -12.03 21.15
N VAL A 86 50.54 -12.97 21.80
CA VAL A 86 50.92 -13.50 23.13
C VAL A 86 52.29 -14.16 23.08
N ARG A 87 52.59 -14.93 22.03
CA ARG A 87 53.90 -15.56 21.81
C ARG A 87 55.01 -14.53 21.57
N GLY A 88 54.71 -13.44 20.86
CA GLY A 88 55.65 -12.35 20.58
C GLY A 88 55.93 -11.41 21.76
N MET A 89 55.02 -11.32 22.72
CA MET A 89 55.11 -10.42 23.88
C MET A 89 55.98 -10.95 25.03
N GLY A 90 56.90 -11.88 24.77
CA GLY A 90 57.66 -12.69 25.74
C GLY A 90 58.39 -11.95 26.88
N GLU A 91 59.03 -12.74 27.75
CA GLU A 91 59.57 -12.41 29.09
C GLU A 91 60.32 -11.06 29.21
N THR A 92 60.97 -10.59 28.13
CA THR A 92 61.74 -9.34 28.07
C THR A 92 60.89 -8.07 28.20
N ASN A 93 59.65 -8.08 27.72
CA ASN A 93 58.74 -6.94 27.87
C ASN A 93 58.18 -6.87 29.30
N SER A 94 58.06 -8.00 30.00
CA SER A 94 57.51 -8.03 31.36
C SER A 94 58.43 -7.36 32.38
N THR A 95 59.76 -7.53 32.25
CA THR A 95 60.73 -6.93 33.18
C THR A 95 60.88 -5.43 32.93
N LEU A 96 60.93 -5.00 31.67
CA LEU A 96 60.99 -3.59 31.30
C LEU A 96 59.71 -2.84 31.70
N THR A 97 58.53 -3.42 31.45
CA THR A 97 57.25 -2.83 31.87
C THR A 97 57.10 -2.79 33.39
N ALA A 98 57.60 -3.80 34.12
CA ALA A 98 57.68 -3.75 35.58
C ALA A 98 58.58 -2.60 36.08
N HIS A 99 59.76 -2.43 35.49
CA HIS A 99 60.65 -1.31 35.84
C HIS A 99 60.07 0.07 35.50
N LEU A 100 59.40 0.20 34.36
CA LEU A 100 58.71 1.45 33.98
C LEU A 100 57.53 1.76 34.89
N THR A 101 56.71 0.76 35.22
CA THR A 101 55.57 0.95 36.13
C THR A 101 56.03 1.31 37.55
N THR A 102 57.14 0.75 38.04
CA THR A 102 57.71 1.14 39.35
C THR A 102 58.34 2.53 39.39
N SER A 103 58.69 3.11 38.25
CA SER A 103 59.32 4.45 38.18
C SER A 103 58.33 5.58 37.89
N LEU A 104 57.06 5.27 37.60
CA LEU A 104 56.02 6.27 37.37
C LEU A 104 55.40 6.79 38.67
N PRO A 105 55.03 8.09 38.74
CA PRO A 105 54.22 8.62 39.84
C PRO A 105 52.82 7.97 39.85
N PRO A 106 52.13 7.95 41.01
CA PRO A 106 50.83 7.26 41.15
C PRO A 106 49.77 7.83 40.20
N THR A 107 49.80 9.12 39.92
CA THR A 107 48.91 9.78 38.94
C THR A 107 49.16 9.29 37.51
N GLY A 108 50.42 9.04 37.16
CA GLY A 108 50.80 8.48 35.86
C GLY A 108 50.32 7.04 35.70
N LEU A 109 50.42 6.23 36.74
CA LEU A 109 49.88 4.87 36.75
C LEU A 109 48.35 4.86 36.56
N THR A 110 47.63 5.72 37.28
CA THR A 110 46.17 5.81 37.13
C THR A 110 45.75 6.26 35.73
N ALA A 111 46.48 7.21 35.13
CA ALA A 111 46.20 7.69 33.79
C ALA A 111 46.52 6.64 32.71
N LEU A 112 47.61 5.87 32.88
CA LEU A 112 47.94 4.77 31.98
C LEU A 112 46.92 3.64 32.09
N SER A 113 46.49 3.29 33.30
CA SER A 113 45.45 2.28 33.51
C SER A 113 44.10 2.73 32.96
N SER A 114 43.72 4.00 33.11
CA SER A 114 42.46 4.48 32.55
C SER A 114 42.49 4.51 31.03
N LEU A 115 43.64 4.85 30.45
CA LEU A 115 43.82 4.85 29.00
C LEU A 115 43.80 3.42 28.45
N SER A 116 44.48 2.46 29.09
CA SER A 116 44.43 1.06 28.66
C SER A 116 43.03 0.45 28.83
N THR A 117 42.32 0.75 29.91
CA THR A 117 40.93 0.30 30.08
C THR A 117 40.02 0.90 29.02
N LEU A 118 40.17 2.20 28.70
CA LEU A 118 39.39 2.84 27.64
C LEU A 118 39.70 2.25 26.26
N ALA A 119 40.97 1.97 25.96
CA ALA A 119 41.35 1.34 24.70
C ALA A 119 40.75 -0.08 24.56
N ILE A 120 40.71 -0.84 25.66
CA ILE A 120 40.07 -2.16 25.69
C ILE A 120 38.56 -2.05 25.54
N GLU A 121 37.91 -1.16 26.28
CA GLU A 121 36.45 -0.97 26.24
C GLU A 121 35.96 -0.47 24.88
N LEU A 122 36.72 0.42 24.24
CA LEU A 122 36.42 0.95 22.90
C LEU A 122 36.94 0.04 21.78
N ASN A 123 37.61 -1.06 22.12
CA ASN A 123 38.24 -2.00 21.21
C ASN A 123 39.11 -1.28 20.15
N THR A 124 39.93 -0.32 20.60
CA THR A 124 40.82 0.43 19.70
C THR A 124 42.10 -0.35 19.41
N PRO A 125 42.61 -0.33 18.16
CA PRO A 125 43.83 -1.05 17.80
C PRO A 125 45.10 -0.41 18.39
N SER A 126 45.02 0.83 18.88
CA SER A 126 46.13 1.56 19.50
C SER A 126 45.68 2.27 20.78
N CYS A 127 46.64 2.50 21.67
CA CYS A 127 46.52 3.37 22.84
C CYS A 127 46.74 4.86 22.49
N ASP A 128 46.66 5.25 21.22
CA ASP A 128 46.82 6.65 20.86
C ASP A 128 45.56 7.44 21.23
N ALA A 129 45.75 8.60 21.86
CA ALA A 129 44.65 9.46 22.28
C ALA A 129 43.80 9.90 21.07
N HIS A 130 44.43 10.08 19.90
CA HIS A 130 43.70 10.45 18.68
C HIS A 130 42.76 9.33 18.20
N SER A 131 43.24 8.08 18.17
CA SER A 131 42.43 6.92 17.78
C SER A 131 41.27 6.67 18.76
N ILE A 132 41.49 6.88 20.06
CA ILE A 132 40.43 6.81 21.08
C ILE A 132 39.38 7.90 20.83
N VAL A 133 39.79 9.15 20.57
CA VAL A 133 38.86 10.23 20.27
C VAL A 133 38.07 9.95 18.99
N GLU A 134 38.73 9.49 17.93
CA GLU A 134 38.09 9.17 16.66
C GLU A 134 37.01 8.09 16.84
N THR A 135 37.35 6.99 17.51
CA THR A 135 36.37 5.90 17.79
C THR A 135 35.21 6.39 18.65
N VAL A 136 35.44 7.19 19.69
CA VAL A 136 34.37 7.79 20.50
C VAL A 136 33.49 8.72 19.66
N THR A 137 34.08 9.55 18.79
CA THR A 137 33.29 10.43 17.90
C THR A 137 32.45 9.64 16.91
N ASN A 138 32.99 8.54 16.36
CA ASN A 138 32.25 7.67 15.46
C ASN A 138 31.13 6.91 16.18
N LEU A 139 31.39 6.41 17.40
CA LEU A 139 30.38 5.74 18.23
C LEU A 139 29.26 6.71 18.63
N THR A 140 29.59 7.93 19.01
CA THR A 140 28.60 8.95 19.35
C THR A 140 27.77 9.37 18.13
N LEU A 141 28.39 9.54 16.96
CA LEU A 141 27.69 9.85 15.71
C LEU A 141 26.74 8.72 15.30
N THR A 142 27.21 7.46 15.37
CA THR A 142 26.38 6.30 15.04
C THR A 142 25.22 6.15 16.03
N GLN A 143 25.46 6.31 17.33
CA GLN A 143 24.41 6.32 18.35
C GLN A 143 23.36 7.41 18.08
N GLN A 144 23.78 8.63 17.74
CA GLN A 144 22.87 9.72 17.39
C GLN A 144 22.08 9.41 16.12
N THR A 145 22.71 8.84 15.10
CA THR A 145 22.04 8.46 13.85
C THR A 145 20.98 7.39 14.09
N LEU A 146 21.31 6.36 14.85
CA LEU A 146 20.39 5.28 15.20
C LEU A 146 19.22 5.78 16.04
N THR A 147 19.47 6.61 17.06
CA THR A 147 18.41 7.19 17.89
C THR A 147 17.46 8.08 17.07
N GLN A 148 18.00 8.92 16.17
CA GLN A 148 17.17 9.70 15.25
C GLN A 148 16.35 8.82 14.30
N SER A 149 16.95 7.76 13.76
CA SER A 149 16.25 6.82 12.88
C SER A 149 15.11 6.11 13.61
N LEU A 150 15.32 5.70 14.87
CA LEU A 150 14.31 5.08 15.71
C LEU A 150 13.16 6.05 16.01
N LEU A 151 13.47 7.30 16.36
CA LEU A 151 12.46 8.34 16.56
C LEU A 151 11.62 8.57 15.30
N ARG A 152 12.26 8.58 14.12
CA ARG A 152 11.54 8.71 12.84
C ARG A 152 10.66 7.50 12.56
N LEU A 153 11.16 6.28 12.78
CA LEU A 153 10.39 5.05 12.55
C LEU A 153 9.19 4.94 13.49
N THR A 154 9.37 5.27 14.77
CA THR A 154 8.27 5.26 15.75
C THR A 154 7.19 6.30 15.44
N GLN A 155 7.59 7.49 14.99
CA GLN A 155 6.63 8.50 14.49
C GLN A 155 5.86 8.01 13.26
N LEU A 156 6.56 7.38 12.32
CA LEU A 156 5.94 6.84 11.11
C LEU A 156 4.99 5.70 11.44
N GLN A 157 5.38 4.77 12.31
CA GLN A 157 4.54 3.68 12.80
C GLN A 157 3.26 4.25 13.42
N ARG A 158 3.38 5.19 14.37
CA ARG A 158 2.22 5.81 15.01
C ARG A 158 1.29 6.46 13.99
N ARG A 159 1.85 7.13 12.97
CA ARG A 159 1.06 7.74 11.91
C ARG A 159 0.32 6.69 11.07
N LEU A 160 0.99 5.60 10.69
CA LEU A 160 0.36 4.51 9.95
C LEU A 160 -0.75 3.84 10.77
N GLU A 161 -0.54 3.62 12.06
CA GLU A 161 -1.56 3.08 12.97
C GLU A 161 -2.78 3.99 13.05
N THR A 162 -2.58 5.32 13.17
CA THR A 162 -3.70 6.27 13.17
C THR A 162 -4.46 6.28 11.84
N HIS A 163 -3.75 6.19 10.71
CA HIS A 163 -4.37 6.10 9.38
C HIS A 163 -5.13 4.80 9.20
N LEU A 164 -4.57 3.67 9.63
CA LEU A 164 -5.26 2.39 9.59
C LEU A 164 -6.51 2.39 10.44
N GLN A 165 -6.46 2.98 11.64
CA GLN A 165 -7.64 3.10 12.50
C GLN A 165 -8.72 3.99 11.85
N SER A 166 -8.33 5.10 11.24
CA SER A 166 -9.24 6.00 10.50
C SER A 166 -9.84 5.34 9.26
N LEU A 167 -9.04 4.61 8.48
CA LEU A 167 -9.52 3.84 7.33
C LEU A 167 -10.49 2.74 7.76
N ARG A 168 -10.20 2.05 8.86
CA ARG A 168 -11.10 1.04 9.42
C ARG A 168 -12.42 1.64 9.89
N SER A 169 -12.39 2.80 10.55
CA SER A 169 -13.62 3.48 10.96
C SER A 169 -14.44 3.93 9.76
N ALA A 170 -13.80 4.54 8.76
CA ALA A 170 -14.47 4.95 7.53
C ALA A 170 -15.05 3.74 6.77
N TYR A 171 -14.29 2.65 6.65
CA TYR A 171 -14.78 1.41 6.05
C TYR A 171 -16.01 0.87 6.79
N HIS A 172 -15.99 0.91 8.13
CA HIS A 172 -17.13 0.44 8.92
C HIS A 172 -18.35 1.33 8.77
N GLU A 173 -18.13 2.65 8.67
CA GLU A 173 -19.18 3.64 8.38
C GLU A 173 -19.81 3.40 7.00
N LEU A 174 -19.01 3.22 5.94
CA LEU A 174 -19.54 2.89 4.60
C LEU A 174 -20.29 1.55 4.57
N ARG A 175 -19.94 0.61 5.45
CA ARG A 175 -20.62 -0.68 5.56
C ARG A 175 -21.82 -0.65 6.49
N SER A 176 -22.04 0.45 7.21
CA SER A 176 -23.17 0.61 8.11
C SER A 176 -24.50 0.68 7.34
N GLU A 177 -25.61 0.42 8.05
CA GLU A 177 -26.93 0.32 7.44
C GLU A 177 -27.41 1.61 6.77
N SER A 178 -26.84 2.77 7.11
CA SER A 178 -27.16 4.05 6.48
C SER A 178 -26.70 4.16 5.02
N PHE A 179 -25.64 3.42 4.64
CA PHE A 179 -25.08 3.41 3.28
C PHE A 179 -25.42 2.13 2.51
N GLN A 180 -26.16 1.19 3.12
CA GLN A 180 -26.71 0.04 2.41
C GLN A 180 -28.05 0.41 1.75
N PRO A 181 -28.30 -0.05 0.52
CA PRO A 181 -29.59 0.19 -0.12
C PRO A 181 -30.70 -0.43 0.74
N PRO A 182 -31.76 0.33 1.08
CA PRO A 182 -32.90 -0.20 1.83
C PRO A 182 -33.40 -1.51 1.21
N ARG A 183 -33.46 -2.58 2.03
CA ARG A 183 -33.79 -3.94 1.56
C ARG A 183 -35.14 -4.04 0.85
N GLU A 184 -36.05 -3.12 1.16
CA GLU A 184 -37.39 -3.06 0.60
C GLU A 184 -37.41 -2.45 -0.83
N LEU A 185 -36.38 -1.71 -1.26
CA LEU A 185 -36.34 -1.10 -2.61
C LEU A 185 -36.43 -2.13 -3.73
N ALA A 186 -35.74 -3.26 -3.59
CA ALA A 186 -35.78 -4.33 -4.60
C ALA A 186 -37.19 -4.91 -4.71
N ARG A 187 -37.85 -5.16 -3.58
CA ARG A 187 -39.23 -5.67 -3.53
C ARG A 187 -40.21 -4.66 -4.14
N GLN A 188 -40.13 -3.40 -3.70
CA GLN A 188 -40.94 -2.31 -4.26
C GLN A 188 -40.73 -2.18 -5.76
N THR A 189 -39.51 -2.24 -6.26
CA THR A 189 -39.22 -2.12 -7.71
C THR A 189 -39.90 -3.24 -8.51
N VAL A 190 -39.94 -4.47 -7.98
CA VAL A 190 -40.68 -5.58 -8.61
C VAL A 190 -42.18 -5.32 -8.60
N ASP A 191 -42.73 -4.85 -7.48
CA ASP A 191 -44.16 -4.53 -7.35
C ASP A 191 -44.58 -3.39 -8.29
N TRP A 192 -43.79 -2.30 -8.34
CA TRP A 192 -43.98 -1.19 -9.28
C TRP A 192 -43.92 -1.68 -10.74
N ASN A 193 -42.97 -2.53 -11.10
CA ASN A 193 -42.90 -3.10 -12.45
C ASN A 193 -44.13 -3.96 -12.79
N ARG A 194 -44.66 -4.73 -11.84
CA ARG A 194 -45.88 -5.51 -12.03
C ARG A 194 -47.09 -4.59 -12.24
N ASN A 195 -47.23 -3.55 -11.42
CA ASN A 195 -48.29 -2.55 -11.55
C ASN A 195 -48.19 -1.80 -12.88
N ILE A 196 -46.99 -1.40 -13.32
CA ILE A 196 -46.77 -0.77 -14.63
C ILE A 196 -47.22 -1.69 -15.76
N LYS A 197 -46.89 -2.99 -15.72
CA LYS A 197 -47.36 -3.96 -16.73
C LYS A 197 -48.88 -4.07 -16.76
N GLN A 198 -49.53 -4.13 -15.60
CA GLN A 198 -50.99 -4.16 -15.50
C GLN A 198 -51.64 -2.88 -16.04
N LEU A 199 -51.09 -1.70 -15.69
CA LEU A 199 -51.57 -0.42 -16.19
C LEU A 199 -51.39 -0.31 -17.71
N ARG A 200 -50.25 -0.77 -18.26
CA ARG A 200 -50.05 -0.82 -19.72
C ARG A 200 -51.07 -1.70 -20.43
N SER A 201 -51.42 -2.86 -19.86
CA SER A 201 -52.49 -3.72 -20.38
C SER A 201 -53.83 -2.99 -20.37
N LYS A 202 -54.18 -2.34 -19.25
CA LYS A 202 -55.43 -1.57 -19.15
C LYS A 202 -55.47 -0.38 -20.12
N ILE A 203 -54.35 0.32 -20.30
CA ILE A 203 -54.25 1.41 -21.29
C ILE A 203 -54.49 0.88 -22.70
N ALA A 204 -53.92 -0.28 -23.05
CA ALA A 204 -54.19 -0.93 -24.34
C ALA A 204 -55.67 -1.29 -24.49
N GLU A 205 -56.28 -1.91 -23.47
CA GLU A 205 -57.72 -2.23 -23.47
C GLU A 205 -58.61 -0.99 -23.59
N TYR A 206 -58.27 0.10 -22.88
CA TYR A 206 -59.02 1.35 -22.99
C TYR A 206 -58.85 1.98 -24.36
N ASN A 207 -57.64 1.98 -24.93
CA ASN A 207 -57.42 2.43 -26.30
C ASN A 207 -58.21 1.58 -27.31
N ASP A 208 -58.26 0.26 -27.14
CA ASP A 208 -59.06 -0.63 -28.00
C ASP A 208 -60.56 -0.33 -27.89
N ARG A 209 -61.06 -0.09 -26.67
CA ARG A 209 -62.45 0.35 -26.45
C ARG A 209 -62.71 1.74 -27.04
N LEU A 210 -61.76 2.67 -26.93
CA LEU A 210 -61.86 4.01 -27.51
C LEU A 210 -61.80 3.97 -29.03
N ASN A 211 -61.07 3.02 -29.61
CA ASN A 211 -61.05 2.75 -31.04
C ASN A 211 -62.34 2.07 -31.52
N ALA A 212 -62.93 1.18 -30.70
CA ALA A 212 -64.22 0.55 -30.98
C ALA A 212 -65.42 1.51 -30.81
N LEU A 213 -65.30 2.50 -29.93
CA LEU A 213 -66.24 3.62 -29.78
C LEU A 213 -65.92 4.78 -30.74
N GLY A 214 -64.68 4.83 -31.23
CA GLY A 214 -64.25 5.61 -32.38
C GLY A 214 -65.06 5.19 -33.61
N PRO A 215 -65.40 6.15 -34.46
CA PRO A 215 -66.74 6.34 -34.99
C PRO A 215 -67.36 5.07 -35.58
N SER A 216 -68.31 4.51 -34.83
CA SER A 216 -69.51 3.84 -35.36
C SER A 216 -70.42 4.85 -36.10
N GLN A 217 -69.84 5.54 -37.07
CA GLN A 217 -70.54 6.15 -38.20
C GLN A 217 -69.77 5.80 -39.48
N SER A 218 -69.79 4.54 -39.85
CA SER A 218 -69.70 4.16 -41.26
C SER A 218 -70.53 2.90 -41.48
N SER A 219 -71.82 3.14 -41.69
CA SER A 219 -72.70 2.15 -42.31
C SER A 219 -72.16 1.81 -43.71
N PRO A 220 -72.26 0.55 -44.18
CA PRO A 220 -71.69 0.13 -45.45
C PRO A 220 -72.54 0.66 -46.60
N SER A 221 -72.02 1.64 -47.34
CA SER A 221 -72.60 2.05 -48.63
C SER A 221 -71.78 1.42 -49.77
N PRO A 222 -72.38 0.55 -50.60
CA PRO A 222 -71.71 -0.08 -51.72
C PRO A 222 -71.92 0.79 -52.96
N TYR A 223 -70.96 1.64 -53.33
CA TYR A 223 -70.66 2.02 -54.73
C TYR A 223 -69.50 3.04 -54.76
N ASN A 224 -68.70 2.93 -55.82
CA ASN A 224 -67.63 3.81 -56.30
C ASN A 224 -66.19 3.62 -55.76
N SER A 225 -65.39 3.10 -56.69
CA SER A 225 -63.93 3.18 -56.82
C SER A 225 -63.48 4.65 -57.10
N PRO A 226 -62.20 4.95 -57.38
CA PRO A 226 -61.03 4.99 -56.51
C PRO A 226 -60.37 6.40 -56.52
N ARG A 227 -59.86 6.92 -55.40
CA ARG A 227 -58.88 8.04 -55.50
C ARG A 227 -58.03 8.26 -54.25
N LYS A 228 -56.72 8.33 -54.51
CA LYS A 228 -55.68 8.93 -53.66
C LYS A 228 -56.19 10.17 -52.92
N GLN A 229 -55.96 10.25 -51.61
CA GLN A 229 -55.14 11.29 -50.98
C GLN A 229 -55.26 11.27 -49.45
N SER A 230 -54.17 11.73 -48.84
CA SER A 230 -54.13 12.45 -47.58
C SER A 230 -54.05 11.65 -46.28
N ARG A 231 -52.82 11.17 -46.01
CA ARG A 231 -52.23 11.33 -44.68
C ARG A 231 -52.11 12.83 -44.39
N SER A 232 -53.00 13.37 -43.58
CA SER A 232 -52.69 14.25 -42.44
C SER A 232 -54.00 14.80 -41.92
N ASN A 233 -54.47 14.23 -40.81
CA ASN A 233 -55.56 14.80 -40.08
C ASN A 233 -55.08 16.07 -39.38
N THR A 234 -55.93 17.07 -39.49
CA THR A 234 -55.79 18.47 -39.15
C THR A 234 -55.97 18.72 -37.65
N VAL A 235 -55.07 19.56 -37.13
CA VAL A 235 -55.32 20.63 -36.14
C VAL A 235 -55.39 20.24 -34.65
N SER A 236 -54.34 20.64 -33.94
CA SER A 236 -54.46 21.60 -32.85
C SER A 236 -53.38 22.66 -33.01
N LEU A 237 -53.79 23.81 -33.57
CA LEU A 237 -52.96 25.00 -33.82
C LEU A 237 -52.79 25.83 -32.53
N THR A 238 -52.29 25.17 -31.49
CA THR A 238 -51.69 25.74 -30.27
C THR A 238 -50.69 24.70 -29.81
N PRO A 239 -49.45 24.72 -30.35
CA PRO A 239 -48.33 25.06 -29.46
C PRO A 239 -47.09 25.64 -30.16
N VAL A 240 -47.15 26.19 -31.39
CA VAL A 240 -45.92 26.75 -32.01
C VAL A 240 -45.40 27.95 -31.22
N GLU A 241 -46.28 28.87 -30.82
CA GLU A 241 -45.92 30.00 -29.95
C GLU A 241 -45.41 29.50 -28.59
N GLU A 242 -46.09 28.51 -27.97
CA GLU A 242 -45.65 27.93 -26.70
C GLU A 242 -44.31 27.19 -26.80
N VAL A 243 -44.04 26.53 -27.92
CA VAL A 243 -42.78 25.82 -28.19
C VAL A 243 -41.68 26.86 -28.40
N VAL A 244 -41.94 27.95 -29.14
CA VAL A 244 -40.98 29.05 -29.32
C VAL A 244 -40.69 29.75 -27.99
N GLU A 245 -41.69 29.97 -27.14
CA GLU A 245 -41.48 30.49 -25.79
C GLU A 245 -40.70 29.50 -24.90
N LYS A 246 -40.98 28.21 -24.98
CA LYS A 246 -40.23 27.17 -24.26
C LYS A 246 -38.79 27.09 -24.76
N GLU A 247 -38.55 27.21 -26.07
CA GLU A 247 -37.21 27.28 -26.66
C GLU A 247 -36.44 28.52 -26.17
N LYS A 248 -37.07 29.70 -26.13
CA LYS A 248 -36.46 30.90 -25.55
C LYS A 248 -36.10 30.71 -24.08
N ARG A 249 -37.00 30.16 -23.26
CA ARG A 249 -36.72 29.86 -21.85
C ARG A 249 -35.57 28.86 -21.68
N VAL A 250 -35.48 27.85 -22.55
CA VAL A 250 -34.38 26.87 -22.53
C VAL A 250 -33.06 27.53 -22.92
N LEU A 251 -33.05 28.40 -23.92
CA LEU A 251 -31.86 29.16 -24.30
C LEU A 251 -31.38 30.07 -23.16
N GLU A 252 -32.28 30.85 -22.56
CA GLU A 252 -31.97 31.69 -21.40
C GLU A 252 -31.46 30.86 -20.20
N LEU A 253 -32.05 29.69 -19.97
CA LEU A 253 -31.61 28.80 -18.90
C LEU A 253 -30.25 28.18 -19.22
N SER A 254 -29.98 27.86 -20.49
CA SER A 254 -28.69 27.31 -20.93
C SER A 254 -27.57 28.35 -20.80
N GLU A 255 -27.84 29.62 -21.07
CA GLU A 255 -26.87 30.70 -20.85
C GLU A 255 -26.58 30.89 -19.36
N LYS A 256 -27.63 30.85 -18.51
CA LYS A 256 -27.46 30.91 -17.05
C LYS A 256 -26.71 29.71 -16.49
N VAL A 257 -26.99 28.51 -17.00
CA VAL A 257 -26.27 27.29 -16.60
C VAL A 257 -24.81 27.40 -17.02
N ARG A 258 -24.52 27.86 -18.24
CA ARG A 258 -23.15 28.09 -18.71
C ARG A 258 -22.40 29.10 -17.84
N GLU A 259 -23.04 30.20 -17.46
CA GLU A 259 -22.45 31.21 -16.57
C GLU A 259 -22.20 30.64 -15.16
N LEU A 260 -23.14 29.88 -14.62
CA LEU A 260 -22.99 29.22 -13.33
C LEU A 260 -21.92 28.12 -13.36
N GLU A 261 -21.81 27.37 -14.45
CA GLU A 261 -20.75 26.38 -14.66
C GLU A 261 -19.38 27.05 -14.71
N GLU A 262 -19.25 28.19 -15.39
CA GLU A 262 -18.02 28.98 -15.40
C GLU A 262 -17.66 29.50 -13.99
N GLN A 263 -18.66 29.98 -13.24
CA GLN A 263 -18.46 30.39 -11.85
C GLN A 263 -18.07 29.21 -10.95
N VAL A 264 -18.69 28.03 -11.12
CA VAL A 264 -18.38 26.83 -10.32
C VAL A 264 -17.00 26.28 -10.66
N GLU A 265 -16.60 26.31 -11.93
CA GLU A 265 -15.27 25.88 -12.36
C GLU A 265 -14.16 26.72 -11.70
N ALA A 266 -14.41 28.02 -11.46
CA ALA A 266 -13.48 28.88 -10.71
C ALA A 266 -13.28 28.46 -9.24
N TYR A 267 -14.23 27.70 -8.66
CA TYR A 267 -14.15 27.17 -7.30
C TYR A 267 -13.79 25.68 -7.26
N LYS A 268 -13.45 25.08 -8.41
CA LYS A 268 -13.07 23.66 -8.49
C LYS A 268 -11.86 23.36 -7.63
N GLY A 269 -12.02 22.42 -6.71
CA GLY A 269 -10.99 22.03 -5.74
C GLY A 269 -11.15 22.64 -4.35
N LEU A 270 -12.10 23.55 -4.13
CA LEU A 270 -12.45 24.01 -2.79
C LEU A 270 -13.40 23.02 -2.09
N PRO A 271 -13.19 22.72 -0.79
CA PRO A 271 -14.14 21.98 0.04
C PRO A 271 -15.52 22.64 0.10
N LYS A 272 -16.57 21.85 0.33
CA LYS A 272 -17.97 22.33 0.43
C LYS A 272 -18.19 23.27 1.63
N ASP A 273 -17.40 23.13 2.68
CA ASP A 273 -17.47 23.95 3.89
C ASP A 273 -16.64 25.24 3.76
N LYS A 274 -17.27 26.38 4.04
CA LYS A 274 -16.69 27.72 3.88
C LYS A 274 -15.42 27.93 4.69
N ASP A 275 -15.37 27.39 5.91
CA ASP A 275 -14.20 27.55 6.79
C ASP A 275 -13.03 26.68 6.35
N ASP A 276 -13.28 25.52 5.75
CA ASP A 276 -12.23 24.66 5.22
C ASP A 276 -11.73 25.15 3.86
N ALA A 277 -12.60 25.71 3.02
CA ALA A 277 -12.20 26.44 1.82
C ALA A 277 -11.27 27.62 2.14
N ARG A 278 -11.55 28.37 3.22
CA ARG A 278 -10.66 29.45 3.69
C ARG A 278 -9.29 28.93 4.11
N LYS A 279 -9.23 27.80 4.82
CA LYS A 279 -7.96 27.19 5.24
C LYS A 279 -7.14 26.74 4.04
N GLU A 280 -7.76 26.12 3.04
CA GLU A 280 -7.04 25.63 1.86
C GLU A 280 -6.53 26.79 1.00
N VAL A 281 -7.32 27.86 0.83
CA VAL A 281 -6.88 29.08 0.15
C VAL A 281 -5.70 29.73 0.89
N GLU A 282 -5.75 29.84 2.22
CA GLU A 282 -4.63 30.38 3.01
C GLU A 282 -3.37 29.51 2.91
N LYS A 283 -3.53 28.19 2.87
CA LYS A 283 -2.42 27.26 2.66
C LYS A 283 -1.77 27.45 1.29
N ILE A 284 -2.56 27.51 0.22
CA ILE A 284 -2.06 27.74 -1.16
C ILE A 284 -1.41 29.13 -1.29
N ARG A 285 -1.94 30.15 -0.60
CA ARG A 285 -1.31 31.48 -0.55
C ARG A 285 0.06 31.44 0.12
N LYS A 286 0.18 30.77 1.27
CA LYS A 286 1.47 30.61 1.95
C LYS A 286 2.48 29.85 1.09
N GLU A 287 2.04 28.82 0.38
CA GLU A 287 2.90 28.07 -0.54
C GLU A 287 3.38 28.94 -1.72
N ASN A 288 2.50 29.73 -2.33
CA ASN A 288 2.86 30.68 -3.37
C ASN A 288 3.85 31.74 -2.88
N GLU A 289 3.67 32.24 -1.67
CA GLU A 289 4.57 33.22 -1.06
C GLU A 289 5.96 32.60 -0.83
N MET A 290 6.03 31.37 -0.32
CA MET A 290 7.29 30.65 -0.18
C MET A 290 7.98 30.40 -1.53
N LEU A 291 7.21 30.04 -2.57
CA LEU A 291 7.75 29.86 -3.93
C LEU A 291 8.24 31.17 -4.52
N ARG A 292 7.55 32.30 -4.28
CA ARG A 292 8.00 33.64 -4.67
C ARG A 292 9.30 34.02 -3.97
N GLN A 293 9.38 33.84 -2.66
CA GLN A 293 10.61 34.10 -1.90
C GLN A 293 11.76 33.21 -2.38
N LYS A 294 11.51 31.94 -2.70
CA LYS A 294 12.52 31.05 -3.27
C LYS A 294 12.98 31.52 -4.64
N ARG A 295 12.05 31.91 -5.52
CA ARG A 295 12.37 32.50 -6.82
C ARG A 295 13.22 33.75 -6.65
N ASP A 296 12.84 34.65 -5.75
CA ASP A 296 13.50 35.94 -5.56
C ASP A 296 14.91 35.73 -5.00
N ARG A 297 15.11 34.82 -4.04
CA ARG A 297 16.45 34.42 -3.57
C ARG A 297 17.32 33.82 -4.67
N LEU A 298 16.76 32.95 -5.51
CA LEU A 298 17.47 32.36 -6.65
C LEU A 298 17.83 33.42 -7.69
N PHE A 299 16.95 34.42 -7.88
CA PHE A 299 17.16 35.51 -8.82
C PHE A 299 18.21 36.51 -8.30
N GLU A 300 18.18 36.87 -7.02
CA GLU A 300 19.22 37.67 -6.36
C GLU A 300 20.59 36.99 -6.45
N GLY A 301 20.66 35.67 -6.27
CA GLY A 301 21.88 34.90 -6.47
C GLY A 301 22.37 34.84 -7.93
N LEU A 302 21.51 35.11 -8.91
CA LEU A 302 21.86 35.12 -10.34
C LEU A 302 22.23 36.53 -10.85
N VAL A 303 21.73 37.59 -10.21
CA VAL A 303 21.96 38.99 -10.60
C VAL A 303 23.05 39.67 -9.75
N GLY A 304 23.34 39.13 -8.56
CA GLY A 304 24.38 39.64 -7.64
C GLY A 304 25.75 38.95 -7.75
N GLY A 305 25.99 38.17 -8.81
CA GLY A 305 27.27 37.51 -9.11
C GLY A 305 27.99 38.16 -10.30
#